data_AF-A0A6J4WEG9-F1
#
_entry.id   AF-A0A6J4WEG9-F1
#
_cell.length_a   1.000
_cell.length_b   1.000
_cell.length_c   1.000
_cell.angle_alpha   90.00
_cell.angle_beta   90.00
_cell.angle_gamma   90.00
#
_symmetry.space_group_name_H-M   'P 1'
#
loop_
_entity.id
_entity.type
_entity.pdbx_description
1 polymer ?
#
loop_
_entity_poly.entity_id
_entity_poly.type
_entity_poly.pdbx_seq_one_letter_code
_entity_poly.pdbx_strand_id
1 'polypeptide(L)'
;MVMIVAAVTVIVVLALPGYLWAMVRVPRNARRQLASDMAWGIVVGLVNWILTMSWGNSSQYSPIQVAISGALMVAWVAWCTWRWASILMRAVPATWGAIAGYAGGWSGMAMPSDVTGLWAVGLVFLILGMTAGLSLVVLIVAVLKLLVARARQ
;
A
#
# COMPACT_ATOMS: atom_id res chain seq x y z
N MET A 1 -13.12 14.12 -14.20
CA MET A 1 -12.17 13.47 -15.12
C MET A 1 -10.72 13.60 -14.63
N VAL A 2 -10.24 14.80 -14.29
CA VAL A 2 -8.86 15.06 -13.82
C VAL A 2 -8.47 14.26 -12.57
N MET A 3 -9.34 14.18 -11.55
CA MET A 3 -9.10 13.38 -10.33
C MET A 3 -8.80 11.90 -10.62
N ILE A 4 -9.62 11.29 -11.48
CA ILE A 4 -9.52 9.87 -11.83
C ILE A 4 -8.21 9.62 -12.60
N VAL A 5 -7.86 10.50 -13.54
CA VAL A 5 -6.62 10.40 -14.30
C VAL A 5 -5.39 10.51 -13.39
N ALA A 6 -5.39 11.45 -12.43
CA ALA A 6 -4.30 11.59 -11.47
C ALA A 6 -4.13 10.32 -10.60
N ALA A 7 -5.23 9.85 -10.01
CA ALA A 7 -5.23 8.65 -9.18
C ALA A 7 -4.73 7.42 -9.94
N VAL A 8 -5.26 7.17 -11.14
CA VAL A 8 -4.85 6.04 -11.98
C VAL A 8 -3.39 6.15 -12.39
N THR A 9 -2.92 7.35 -12.73
CA THR A 9 -1.51 7.58 -13.12
C THR A 9 -0.57 7.19 -11.97
N VAL A 10 -0.85 7.66 -10.75
CA VAL A 10 -0.03 7.32 -9.58
C VAL A 10 -0.07 5.82 -9.28
N ILE A 11 -1.25 5.19 -9.34
CA ILE A 11 -1.39 3.74 -9.14
C ILE A 11 -0.52 2.98 -10.15
N VAL A 12 -0.58 3.34 -11.43
CA VAL A 12 0.19 2.67 -12.49
C VAL A 12 1.69 2.91 -12.30
N VAL A 13 2.10 4.15 -12.06
CA VAL A 13 3.52 4.50 -11.87
C VAL A 13 4.13 3.76 -10.67
N LEU A 14 3.36 3.55 -9.60
CA LEU A 14 3.84 2.82 -8.43
C LEU A 14 3.75 1.30 -8.60
N ALA A 15 2.66 0.79 -9.16
CA ALA A 15 2.47 -0.66 -9.33
C ALA A 15 3.39 -1.26 -10.40
N LEU A 16 3.73 -0.50 -11.45
CA LEU A 16 4.48 -0.98 -12.60
C LEU A 16 5.91 -1.44 -12.23
N PRO A 17 6.74 -0.67 -11.49
CA PRO A 17 8.07 -1.14 -11.05
C PRO A 17 8.00 -2.42 -10.23
N GLY A 18 7.05 -2.53 -9.30
CA GLY A 18 6.85 -3.74 -8.48
C GLY A 18 6.47 -4.95 -9.33
N TYR A 19 5.60 -4.74 -10.33
CA TYR A 19 5.21 -5.76 -11.30
C TYR A 19 6.35 -6.20 -12.21
N LEU A 20 7.13 -5.25 -12.74
CA LEU A 20 8.27 -5.54 -13.62
C LEU A 20 9.38 -6.27 -12.86
N TRP A 21 9.68 -5.83 -11.64
CA TRP A 21 10.62 -6.53 -10.77
C TRP A 21 10.18 -7.98 -10.52
N ALA A 22 8.90 -8.18 -10.24
CA ALA A 22 8.33 -9.50 -10.06
C ALA A 22 8.40 -10.36 -11.33
N MET A 23 8.18 -9.78 -12.52
CA MET A 23 8.31 -10.52 -13.78
C MET A 23 9.71 -11.08 -14.00
N VAL A 24 10.75 -10.37 -13.56
CA VAL A 24 12.15 -10.82 -13.70
C VAL A 24 12.50 -11.92 -12.69
N ARG A 25 11.96 -11.86 -11.47
CA ARG A 25 12.37 -12.72 -10.34
C ARG A 25 11.45 -13.91 -10.08
N VAL A 26 10.23 -13.89 -10.60
CA VAL A 26 9.18 -14.87 -10.25
C VAL A 26 8.89 -15.82 -11.41
N PRO A 27 8.86 -17.15 -11.17
CA PRO A 27 8.54 -18.13 -12.20
C PRO A 27 7.11 -17.91 -12.74
N ARG A 28 6.91 -18.19 -14.04
CA ARG A 28 5.68 -17.83 -14.77
C ARG A 28 4.39 -18.30 -14.10
N ASN A 29 4.41 -19.48 -13.49
CA ASN A 29 3.26 -20.05 -12.77
C ASN A 29 2.85 -19.24 -11.52
N ALA A 30 3.79 -18.55 -10.88
CA ALA A 30 3.54 -17.73 -9.69
C ALA A 30 3.21 -16.25 -10.02
N ARG A 31 3.46 -15.79 -11.25
CA ARG A 31 3.18 -14.40 -11.66
C ARG A 31 1.70 -14.03 -11.57
N ARG A 32 0.80 -14.96 -11.88
CA ARG A 32 -0.66 -14.72 -11.78
C ARG A 32 -1.08 -14.48 -10.34
N GLN A 33 -0.57 -15.28 -9.41
CA GLN A 33 -0.86 -15.10 -7.98
C GLN A 33 -0.31 -13.76 -7.48
N LEU A 34 0.92 -13.41 -7.86
CA LEU A 34 1.52 -12.13 -7.49
C LEU A 34 0.71 -10.94 -8.02
N ALA A 35 0.31 -10.98 -9.29
CA ALA A 35 -0.52 -9.94 -9.90
C ALA A 35 -1.86 -9.82 -9.17
N SER A 36 -2.47 -10.94 -8.80
CA SER A 36 -3.70 -10.97 -8.01
C SER A 36 -3.52 -10.38 -6.62
N ASP A 37 -2.45 -10.76 -5.90
CA ASP A 37 -2.17 -10.27 -4.54
C ASP A 37 -1.88 -8.75 -4.58
N MET A 38 -1.15 -8.27 -5.58
CA MET A 38 -0.90 -6.84 -5.79
C MET A 38 -2.17 -6.06 -6.17
N ALA A 39 -2.99 -6.59 -7.09
CA ALA A 39 -4.26 -5.98 -7.47
C ALA A 39 -5.21 -5.90 -6.27
N TRP A 40 -5.25 -6.95 -5.45
CA TRP A 40 -6.04 -6.95 -4.22
C TRP A 40 -5.52 -5.93 -3.21
N GLY A 41 -4.20 -5.81 -3.08
CA GLY A 41 -3.55 -4.74 -2.33
C GLY A 41 -4.04 -3.36 -2.78
N ILE A 42 -4.02 -3.07 -4.08
CA ILE A 42 -4.50 -1.79 -4.65
C ILE A 42 -5.94 -1.50 -4.21
N VAL A 43 -6.83 -2.49 -4.34
CA VAL A 43 -8.24 -2.35 -3.91
C VAL A 43 -8.32 -2.02 -2.42
N VAL A 44 -7.60 -2.75 -1.57
CA VAL A 44 -7.61 -2.52 -0.11
C VAL A 44 -7.08 -1.13 0.24
N GLY A 45 -5.98 -0.71 -0.38
CA GLY A 45 -5.41 0.62 -0.14
C GLY A 45 -6.36 1.75 -0.55
N LEU A 46 -7.00 1.60 -1.71
CA LEU A 46 -7.98 2.57 -2.20
C LEU A 46 -9.22 2.61 -1.31
N VAL A 47 -9.75 1.43 -0.92
CA VAL A 47 -10.88 1.33 0.01
C VAL A 47 -10.54 1.96 1.35
N ASN A 48 -9.36 1.69 1.91
CA ASN A 48 -8.93 2.32 3.15
C ASN A 48 -8.89 3.86 3.03
N TRP A 49 -8.33 4.38 1.93
CA TRP A 49 -8.33 5.83 1.68
C TRP A 49 -9.74 6.39 1.57
N ILE A 50 -10.64 5.73 0.82
CA ILE A 50 -12.05 6.13 0.72
C ILE A 50 -12.66 6.16 2.12
N LEU A 51 -12.46 5.09 2.90
CA LEU A 51 -13.10 4.89 4.19
C LEU A 51 -12.57 5.77 5.33
N THR A 52 -11.49 6.52 5.13
CA THR A 52 -10.86 7.25 6.24
C THR A 52 -10.54 8.69 5.88
N MET A 53 -10.22 8.94 4.62
CA MET A 53 -9.70 10.22 4.15
C MET A 53 -10.58 10.89 3.09
N SER A 54 -11.48 10.17 2.42
CA SER A 54 -12.24 10.76 1.31
C SER A 54 -13.37 11.71 1.71
N TRP A 55 -13.76 11.69 2.99
CA TRP A 55 -14.79 12.54 3.56
C TRP A 55 -14.23 13.51 4.60
N GLY A 56 -14.72 14.75 4.56
CA GLY A 56 -14.29 15.83 5.44
C GLY A 56 -13.52 16.92 4.69
N ASN A 57 -12.86 17.80 5.45
CA ASN A 57 -12.05 18.86 4.85
C ASN A 57 -10.73 18.27 4.33
N SER A 58 -10.62 18.12 3.01
CA SER A 58 -9.45 17.58 2.31
C SER A 58 -8.15 18.35 2.58
N SER A 59 -8.25 19.57 3.11
CA SER A 59 -7.09 20.39 3.50
C SER A 59 -6.59 20.11 4.93
N GLN A 60 -7.41 19.51 5.79
CA GLN A 60 -7.10 19.26 7.21
C GLN A 60 -7.72 17.94 7.67
N TYR A 61 -6.97 16.85 7.50
CA TYR A 61 -7.36 15.56 8.05
C TYR A 61 -7.32 15.61 9.58
N SER A 62 -8.35 15.06 10.23
CA SER A 62 -8.34 14.89 11.68
C SER A 62 -7.24 13.89 12.09
N PRO A 63 -6.50 14.12 13.19
CA PRO A 63 -5.51 13.16 13.69
C PRO A 63 -6.08 11.75 13.90
N ILE A 64 -7.36 11.66 14.28
CA ILE A 64 -8.05 10.37 14.48
C ILE A 64 -8.26 9.64 13.15
N GLN A 65 -8.60 10.35 12.07
CA GLN A 65 -8.72 9.74 10.73
C GLN A 65 -7.39 9.13 10.30
N VAL A 66 -6.29 9.88 10.49
CA VAL A 66 -4.93 9.42 10.18
C VAL A 66 -4.54 8.20 11.01
N ALA A 67 -4.83 8.22 12.30
CA ALA A 67 -4.56 7.08 13.18
C ALA A 67 -5.35 5.82 12.77
N ILE A 68 -6.64 5.95 12.46
CA ILE A 68 -7.48 4.82 12.03
C ILE A 68 -6.98 4.27 10.69
N SER A 69 -6.69 5.12 9.71
CA SER A 69 -6.13 4.71 8.43
C SER A 69 -4.83 3.94 8.58
N GLY A 70 -3.91 4.47 9.40
CA GLY A 70 -2.65 3.80 9.72
C GLY A 70 -2.88 2.42 10.36
N ALA A 71 -3.77 2.34 11.36
CA ALA A 71 -4.08 1.09 12.04
C ALA A 71 -4.67 0.03 11.09
N LEU A 72 -5.56 0.41 10.18
CA LEU A 72 -6.14 -0.50 9.18
C LEU A 72 -5.08 -1.04 8.23
N MET A 73 -4.18 -0.17 7.75
CA MET A 73 -3.07 -0.61 6.89
C MET A 73 -2.11 -1.55 7.62
N VAL A 74 -1.75 -1.24 8.87
CA VAL A 74 -0.91 -2.10 9.71
C VAL A 74 -1.57 -3.45 9.93
N ALA A 75 -2.85 -3.49 10.29
CA ALA A 75 -3.60 -4.72 10.52
C ALA A 75 -3.66 -5.60 9.26
N TRP A 76 -3.93 -4.99 8.10
CA TRP A 76 -3.94 -5.69 6.82
C TRP A 76 -2.58 -6.32 6.48
N VAL A 77 -1.49 -5.54 6.59
CA VAL A 77 -0.13 -6.00 6.30
C VAL A 77 0.31 -7.09 7.27
N ALA A 78 0.00 -6.94 8.55
CA ALA A 78 0.28 -7.94 9.56
C ALA A 78 -0.47 -9.25 9.26
N TRP A 79 -1.76 -9.17 8.93
CA TRP A 79 -2.55 -10.34 8.55
C TRP A 79 -1.99 -11.05 7.32
N CYS A 80 -1.67 -10.32 6.25
CA CYS A 80 -1.06 -10.89 5.04
C CYS A 80 0.25 -11.62 5.34
N THR A 81 1.14 -10.97 6.08
CA THR A 81 2.46 -11.49 6.45
C THR A 81 2.35 -12.74 7.33
N TRP A 82 1.41 -12.73 8.28
CA TRP A 82 1.16 -13.86 9.15
C TRP A 82 0.56 -15.04 8.38
N ARG A 83 -0.47 -14.79 7.56
CA ARG A 83 -1.27 -15.82 6.89
C ARG A 83 -0.53 -16.53 5.77
N TRP A 84 0.33 -15.83 5.04
CA TRP A 84 0.95 -16.38 3.83
C TRP A 84 2.31 -16.98 4.09
N ALA A 85 2.55 -18.17 3.54
CA ALA A 85 3.82 -18.90 3.71
C ALA A 85 5.00 -18.18 3.05
N SER A 86 4.79 -17.60 1.87
CA SER A 86 5.82 -16.83 1.17
C SER A 86 5.57 -15.33 1.32
N ILE A 87 6.40 -14.68 2.14
CA ILE A 87 6.32 -13.24 2.40
C ILE A 87 6.71 -12.46 1.15
N LEU A 88 7.86 -12.79 0.54
CA LEU A 88 8.39 -12.08 -0.63
C LEU A 88 7.48 -12.21 -1.87
N MET A 89 6.83 -13.36 -2.05
CA MET A 89 6.01 -13.61 -3.26
C MET A 89 4.57 -13.15 -3.12
N ARG A 90 4.11 -12.82 -1.91
CA ARG A 90 2.69 -12.53 -1.64
C ARG A 90 2.49 -11.29 -0.77
N ALA A 91 3.05 -11.31 0.44
CA ALA A 91 2.87 -10.22 1.41
C ALA A 91 3.46 -8.90 0.88
N VAL A 92 4.68 -8.95 0.35
CA VAL A 92 5.35 -7.76 -0.20
C VAL A 92 4.57 -7.18 -1.40
N PRO A 93 4.17 -7.96 -2.43
CA PRO A 93 3.32 -7.48 -3.51
C PRO A 93 1.99 -6.89 -3.05
N ALA A 94 1.30 -7.52 -2.10
CA ALA A 94 0.03 -7.01 -1.58
C ALA A 94 0.21 -5.69 -0.79
N THR A 95 1.27 -5.59 0.01
CA THR A 95 1.63 -4.36 0.72
C THR A 95 1.96 -3.24 -0.26
N TRP A 96 2.77 -3.54 -1.29
CA TRP A 96 3.10 -2.55 -2.32
C TRP A 96 1.87 -2.10 -3.10
N GLY A 97 0.99 -3.03 -3.45
CA GLY A 97 -0.32 -2.72 -4.03
C GLY A 97 -1.14 -1.77 -3.14
N ALA A 98 -1.21 -2.04 -1.84
CA ALA A 98 -1.93 -1.19 -0.90
C ALA A 98 -1.35 0.23 -0.81
N ILE A 99 -0.02 0.37 -0.83
CA ILE A 99 0.63 1.68 -0.93
C ILE A 99 0.22 2.40 -2.21
N ALA A 100 0.28 1.72 -3.36
CA ALA A 100 -0.10 2.30 -4.65
C ALA A 100 -1.57 2.74 -4.69
N GLY A 101 -2.49 1.91 -4.22
CA GLY A 101 -3.92 2.22 -4.16
C GLY A 101 -4.24 3.42 -3.26
N TYR A 102 -3.62 3.47 -2.07
CA TYR A 102 -3.83 4.57 -1.13
C TYR A 102 -3.23 5.88 -1.65
N ALA A 103 -2.00 5.85 -2.16
CA ALA A 103 -1.33 7.00 -2.78
C ALA A 103 -2.12 7.49 -4.02
N GLY A 104 -2.70 6.58 -4.78
CA GLY A 104 -3.64 6.87 -5.86
C GLY A 104 -4.84 7.67 -5.39
N GLY A 105 -5.57 7.17 -4.38
CA GLY A 105 -6.71 7.88 -3.80
C GLY A 105 -6.33 9.29 -3.33
N TRP A 106 -5.26 9.39 -2.54
CA TRP A 106 -4.77 10.68 -2.02
C TRP A 106 -4.39 11.66 -3.12
N SER A 107 -3.62 11.22 -4.13
CA SER A 107 -3.19 12.08 -5.24
C SER A 107 -4.35 12.57 -6.10
N GLY A 108 -5.37 11.73 -6.31
CA GLY A 108 -6.58 12.08 -7.04
C GLY A 108 -7.32 13.27 -6.42
N MET A 109 -7.26 13.42 -5.10
CA MET A 109 -7.84 14.56 -4.37
C MET A 109 -6.88 15.75 -4.23
N ALA A 110 -5.60 15.48 -3.96
CA ALA A 110 -4.61 16.51 -3.68
C ALA A 110 -4.23 17.32 -4.94
N MET A 111 -3.99 16.65 -6.08
CA MET A 111 -3.51 17.30 -7.30
C MET A 111 -4.45 18.40 -7.81
N PRO A 112 -5.78 18.19 -7.94
CA PRO A 112 -6.67 19.21 -8.51
C PRO A 112 -6.88 20.43 -7.59
N SER A 113 -6.59 20.28 -6.30
CA SER A 113 -6.82 21.29 -5.28
C SER A 113 -5.56 22.11 -4.98
N ASP A 114 -4.41 21.69 -5.51
CA ASP A 114 -3.12 22.32 -5.22
C ASP A 114 -2.65 23.23 -6.36
N VAL A 115 -2.56 24.51 -6.06
CA VAL A 115 -2.05 25.55 -6.98
C VAL A 115 -0.53 25.76 -6.87
N THR A 116 0.12 25.15 -5.88
CA THR A 116 1.54 25.35 -5.57
C THR A 116 2.47 24.27 -6.13
N GLY A 117 1.92 23.10 -6.48
CA GLY A 117 2.70 21.93 -6.90
C GLY A 117 3.30 21.12 -5.75
N LEU A 118 3.11 21.55 -4.50
CA LEU A 118 3.58 20.85 -3.30
C LEU A 118 2.89 19.49 -3.08
N TRP A 119 1.78 19.21 -3.76
CA TRP A 119 1.11 17.90 -3.72
C TRP A 119 2.06 16.77 -4.11
N ALA A 120 2.96 17.00 -5.07
CA ALA A 120 3.94 16.00 -5.51
C ALA A 120 4.98 15.71 -4.40
N VAL A 121 5.40 16.74 -3.67
CA VAL A 121 6.31 16.60 -2.52
C VAL A 121 5.61 15.83 -1.39
N GLY A 122 4.34 16.19 -1.10
CA GLY A 122 3.52 15.46 -0.14
C GLY A 122 3.32 13.99 -0.52
N LEU A 123 3.15 13.70 -1.81
CA LEU A 123 3.05 12.34 -2.33
C LEU A 123 4.32 11.53 -2.06
N VAL A 124 5.51 12.13 -2.27
CA VAL A 124 6.78 11.48 -1.99
C VAL A 124 6.90 11.15 -0.51
N PHE A 125 6.61 12.10 0.40
CA PHE A 125 6.64 11.85 1.84
C PHE A 125 5.64 10.77 2.27
N LEU A 126 4.44 10.78 1.69
CA LEU A 126 3.42 9.75 1.94
C LEU A 126 3.94 8.36 1.55
N ILE A 127 4.47 8.21 0.33
CA ILE A 127 5.00 6.93 -0.16
C ILE A 127 6.18 6.46 0.70
N LEU A 128 7.11 7.34 1.02
CA LEU A 128 8.28 7.01 1.86
C LEU A 128 7.84 6.56 3.26
N GLY A 129 6.96 7.32 3.91
CA GLY A 129 6.44 7.00 5.24
C GLY A 129 5.69 5.67 5.26
N MET A 130 4.81 5.43 4.28
CA MET A 130 4.10 4.17 4.15
C MET A 130 5.04 3.00 3.86
N THR A 131 6.00 3.19 2.95
CA THR A 131 6.95 2.13 2.60
C THR A 131 7.81 1.75 3.81
N ALA A 132 8.38 2.73 4.51
CA ALA A 132 9.20 2.48 5.70
C ALA A 132 8.37 1.83 6.82
N GLY A 133 7.21 2.41 7.16
CA GLY A 133 6.36 1.93 8.24
C GLY A 133 5.81 0.54 7.99
N LEU A 134 5.24 0.29 6.81
CA LEU A 134 4.66 -1.03 6.49
C LEU A 134 5.74 -2.09 6.27
N SER A 135 6.92 -1.74 5.76
CA SER A 135 8.05 -2.68 5.69
C SER A 135 8.54 -3.09 7.07
N LEU A 136 8.57 -2.17 8.03
CA LEU A 136 8.87 -2.49 9.43
C LEU A 136 7.84 -3.47 10.02
N VAL A 137 6.55 -3.28 9.74
CA VAL A 137 5.50 -4.22 10.15
C VAL A 137 5.71 -5.60 9.54
N VAL A 138 6.01 -5.69 8.23
CA VAL A 138 6.34 -6.97 7.58
C VAL A 138 7.51 -7.64 8.29
N LEU A 139 8.58 -6.90 8.58
CA LEU A 139 9.77 -7.44 9.26
C LEU A 139 9.43 -7.98 10.67
N ILE A 140 8.72 -7.19 11.49
CA ILE A 140 8.34 -7.59 12.85
C ILE A 140 7.50 -8.87 12.80
N VAL A 141 6.47 -8.91 11.95
CA VAL A 141 5.55 -10.04 11.85
C VAL A 141 6.25 -11.28 11.29
N ALA A 142 7.19 -11.11 10.35
CA ALA A 142 8.02 -12.18 9.83
C ALA A 142 8.88 -12.83 10.94
N VAL A 143 9.55 -12.01 11.75
CA VAL A 143 10.37 -12.47 12.87
C VAL A 143 9.51 -13.20 13.91
N LEU A 144 8.37 -12.62 14.30
CA LEU A 144 7.44 -13.25 15.24
C LEU A 144 6.97 -14.62 14.73
N LYS A 145 6.63 -14.72 13.44
CA LYS A 145 6.22 -15.97 12.81
C LYS A 145 7.32 -17.04 12.87
N LEU A 146 8.57 -16.65 12.66
CA LEU A 146 9.73 -17.56 12.78
C LEU A 146 9.94 -18.03 14.23
N LEU A 147 9.83 -17.13 15.21
CA LEU A 147 9.96 -17.47 16.62
C LEU A 147 8.87 -18.46 17.06
N VAL A 148 7.62 -18.24 16.64
CA VAL A 148 6.51 -19.16 16.92
C VAL A 148 6.71 -20.52 16.26
N ALA A 149 7.27 -20.57 15.04
CA ALA A 149 7.56 -21.84 14.38
C ALA A 149 8.65 -22.64 15.13
N ARG A 150 9.70 -21.96 15.62
CA ARG A 150 10.77 -22.59 16.40
C ARG A 150 10.31 -23.13 17.76
N ALA A 151 9.41 -22.41 18.44
CA ALA A 151 8.86 -22.85 19.73
C ALA A 151 7.93 -24.08 19.64
N ARG A 152 7.54 -24.49 18.43
CA ARG A 152 6.69 -25.68 18.18
C ARG A 152 7.49 -26.92 17.75
N GLN A 153 8.80 -26.78 17.58
CA GLN A 153 9.74 -27.86 17.27
C GLN A 153 10.35 -28.37 18.58
#